data_AF-A0A077NY61-F1
#
_entry.id   AF-A0A077NY61-F1
#
_cell.length_a   1.000
_cell.length_b   1.000
_cell.length_c   1.000
_cell.angle_alpha   90.00
_cell.angle_beta   90.00
_cell.angle_gamma   90.00
#
_symmetry.space_group_name_H-M   'P 1'
#
loop_
_entity.id
_entity.type
_entity.pdbx_description
1 polymer ?
#
loop_
_entity_poly.entity_id
_entity_poly.type
_entity_poly.pdbx_seq_one_letter_code
_entity_poly.pdbx_strand_id
1 'polypeptide(L)' 'MPIRKVCHDSFKDALAPFHKYRQNALIDATMALINGASLTLTSVGRFLPGNALVKHKIKRVDRLLGNIYWL' A
#
# COMPACT_ATOMS: atom_id res chain seq x y z
N MET A 1 12.41 -15.87 -1.81
CA MET A 1 12.33 -14.66 -2.65
C MET A 1 11.73 -13.52 -1.83
N PRO A 2 12.20 -12.26 -1.95
CA PRO A 2 11.55 -11.15 -1.27
C PRO A 2 10.13 -10.95 -1.82
N ILE A 3 9.12 -11.05 -0.94
CA ILE A 3 7.68 -10.96 -1.26
C ILE A 3 7.36 -9.74 -2.15
N ARG A 4 8.04 -8.62 -1.89
CA ARG A 4 7.93 -7.39 -2.67
C ARG A 4 8.23 -7.58 -4.16
N LYS A 5 9.26 -8.37 -4.48
CA LYS A 5 9.67 -8.63 -5.87
C LYS A 5 8.62 -9.47 -6.58
N VAL A 6 8.08 -10.49 -5.91
CA VAL A 6 7.00 -11.33 -6.45
C VAL A 6 5.75 -10.51 -6.73
N CYS A 7 5.31 -9.66 -5.79
CA CYS A 7 4.17 -8.77 -6.03
C CYS A 7 4.44 -7.80 -7.19
N HIS A 8 5.63 -7.19 -7.22
CA HIS A 8 5.98 -6.26 -8.29
C HIS A 8 5.94 -6.93 -9.67
N ASP A 9 6.56 -8.11 -9.81
CA ASP A 9 6.65 -8.81 -11.09
C ASP A 9 5.26 -9.34 -11.53
N SER A 10 4.43 -9.79 -10.59
CA SER A 10 3.07 -10.28 -10.87
C SER A 10 2.12 -9.16 -11.33
N PHE A 11 2.26 -7.96 -10.77
CA PHE A 11 1.38 -6.83 -11.09
C PHE A 11 1.98 -5.87 -12.12
N LYS A 12 3.20 -6.12 -12.61
CA LYS A 12 3.95 -5.18 -13.46
C LYS A 12 3.15 -4.72 -14.68
N ASP A 13 2.56 -5.66 -15.42
CA ASP A 13 1.87 -5.36 -16.67
C ASP A 13 0.51 -4.71 -16.39
N ALA A 14 -0.21 -5.18 -15.37
CA ALA A 14 -1.48 -4.59 -14.94
C ALA A 14 -1.32 -3.16 -14.38
N LEU A 15 -0.17 -2.86 -13.78
CA LEU A 15 0.12 -1.57 -13.16
C LEU A 15 0.85 -0.59 -14.07
N ALA A 16 1.32 -1.03 -15.24
CA ALA A 16 2.05 -0.21 -16.20
C ALA A 16 1.43 1.18 -16.50
N PRO A 17 0.10 1.35 -16.65
CA PRO A 17 -0.48 2.67 -16.94
C PRO A 17 -0.56 3.60 -15.72
N PHE A 18 -0.37 3.09 -14.50
CA PHE A 18 -0.55 3.90 -13.28
C PHE A 18 0.71 4.66 -12.90
N HIS A 19 0.56 5.81 -12.24
CA HIS A 19 1.68 6.52 -11.64
C HIS A 19 2.43 5.66 -10.62
N LYS A 20 3.77 5.70 -10.65
CA LYS A 20 4.67 4.95 -9.76
C LYS A 20 4.32 5.08 -8.27
N TYR A 21 3.82 6.24 -7.83
CA TYR A 21 3.36 6.44 -6.46
C TYR A 21 2.18 5.53 -6.09
N ARG A 22 1.17 5.42 -6.98
CA ARG A 22 0.01 4.54 -6.78
C ARG A 22 0.41 3.07 -6.84
N GLN A 23 1.28 2.71 -7.77
CA GLN A 23 1.81 1.34 -7.87
C GLN A 23 2.50 0.91 -6.56
N ASN A 24 3.40 1.75 -6.03
CA ASN A 24 4.09 1.48 -4.78
C ASN A 24 3.13 1.41 -3.58
N ALA A 25 2.14 2.30 -3.52
CA ALA A 25 1.14 2.26 -2.46
C ALA A 25 0.33 0.96 -2.48
N LEU A 26 -0.04 0.47 -3.67
CA LEU A 26 -0.72 -0.82 -3.81
C LEU A 26 0.16 -1.99 -3.38
N ILE A 27 1.41 -2.04 -3.87
CA ILE A 27 2.35 -3.12 -3.49
C ILE A 27 2.59 -3.12 -1.97
N ASP A 28 2.79 -1.95 -1.37
CA ASP A 28 3.01 -1.83 0.08
C ASP A 28 1.76 -2.27 0.88
N ALA A 29 0.56 -1.97 0.39
CA ALA A 29 -0.69 -2.43 1.01
C ALA A 29 -0.86 -3.95 0.89
N THR A 30 -0.56 -4.54 -0.26
CA THR A 30 -0.57 -6.00 -0.45
C THR A 30 0.44 -6.69 0.46
N MET A 31 1.64 -6.12 0.60
CA MET A 31 2.63 -6.64 1.53
C MET A 31 2.15 -6.58 2.99
N ALA A 32 1.47 -5.50 3.39
CA ALA A 32 0.89 -5.40 4.72
C ALA A 32 -0.12 -6.54 4.99
N LEU A 33 -0.98 -6.86 4.01
CA LEU A 33 -1.94 -7.96 4.11
C LEU A 33 -1.24 -9.33 4.20
N ILE A 34 -0.21 -9.57 3.37
CA ILE A 34 0.58 -10.81 3.42
C ILE A 34 1.26 -10.98 4.78
N ASN A 35 1.69 -9.87 5.40
CA ASN A 35 2.29 -9.86 6.73
C ASN A 35 1.27 -9.96 7.88
N GLY A 36 -0.01 -10.19 7.59
CA GLY A 36 -1.06 -10.42 8.59
C GLY A 36 -1.89 -9.20 8.96
N ALA A 37 -1.80 -8.09 8.23
CA ALA A 37 -2.74 -7.00 8.41
C ALA A 37 -4.16 -7.45 8.04
N SER A 38 -5.14 -7.00 8.82
CA SER A 38 -6.54 -7.12 8.44
C SER A 38 -6.85 -6.19 7.26
N LEU A 39 -7.84 -6.55 6.44
CA LEU A 39 -8.30 -5.73 5.30
C LEU A 39 -9.11 -4.50 5.77
N THR A 40 -8.50 -3.66 6.61
CA THR A 40 -9.06 -2.40 7.09
C THR A 40 -8.04 -1.28 6.91
N LEU A 41 -8.52 -0.07 6.62
CA LEU A 41 -7.68 1.11 6.37
C LEU A 41 -6.61 1.30 7.46
N THR A 42 -7.03 1.24 8.71
CA THR A 42 -6.17 1.46 9.88
C THR A 42 -5.16 0.33 10.07
N SER A 43 -5.58 -0.93 9.88
CA SER A 43 -4.69 -2.08 10.07
C SER A 43 -3.59 -2.08 9.01
N VAL A 44 -3.96 -1.92 7.74
CA VAL A 44 -2.99 -1.77 6.63
C VAL A 44 -2.03 -0.62 6.92
N GLY A 45 -2.54 0.56 7.27
CA GLY A 45 -1.71 1.73 7.58
C GLY A 45 -0.71 1.54 8.74
N ARG A 46 -1.04 0.73 9.75
CA ARG A 46 -0.12 0.42 10.86
C ARG A 46 1.01 -0.52 10.43
N PHE A 47 0.70 -1.48 9.56
CA PHE A 47 1.63 -2.48 9.04
C PHE A 47 2.53 -1.96 7.92
N LEU A 48 2.26 -0.76 7.38
CA LEU A 48 3.16 -0.13 6.40
C LEU A 48 4.56 0.11 7.03
N PRO A 49 5.65 -0.28 6.33
CA PRO A 49 7.01 -0.06 6.81
C PRO A 49 7.42 1.42 6.73
N GLY A 50 8.47 1.79 7.47
CA GLY A 50 9.09 3.12 7.44
C GLY A 50 8.84 3.96 8.69
N ASN A 51 9.63 5.03 8.82
CA ASN A 51 9.71 5.87 10.03
C ASN A 51 8.62 6.96 10.10
N ALA A 52 7.68 6.98 9.14
CA ALA A 52 6.59 7.94 9.15
C ALA A 52 5.60 7.66 10.30
N LEU A 53 5.06 8.72 10.91
CA LEU A 53 4.03 8.59 11.93
C LEU A 53 2.86 7.76 11.40
N VAL A 54 2.27 6.95 12.28
CA VAL A 54 1.13 6.06 11.94
C VAL A 54 0.01 6.83 11.24
N LYS A 55 -0.29 8.06 11.66
CA LYS A 55 -1.29 8.92 11.01
C LYS A 55 -1.00 9.15 9.51
N HIS A 56 0.26 9.35 9.13
CA HIS A 56 0.64 9.60 7.75
C HIS A 56 0.58 8.31 6.91
N LYS A 57 0.89 7.17 7.52
CA LYS A 57 0.75 5.86 6.88
C LYS A 57 -0.71 5.52 6.62
N ILE A 58 -1.60 5.79 7.58
CA ILE A 58 -3.06 5.66 7.39
C ILE A 58 -3.55 6.60 6.28
N LYS A 59 -3.16 7.88 6.28
CA LYS A 59 -3.49 8.82 5.19
C LYS A 59 -3.00 8.36 3.82
N ARG A 60 -1.86 7.66 3.75
CA ARG A 60 -1.35 7.08 2.49
C ARG A 60 -2.26 5.98 1.97
N VAL A 61 -2.75 5.09 2.83
CA VAL A 61 -3.71 4.04 2.44
C VAL A 61 -5.06 4.66 2.08
N ASP A 62 -5.49 5.70 2.79
CA ASP A 62 -6.75 6.41 2.51
C ASP A 62 -6.75 7.04 1.10
N ARG A 63 -5.65 7.71 0.74
CA ARG A 63 -5.42 8.24 -0.62
C ARG A 63 -5.34 7.15 -1.69
N LEU A 64 -4.81 5.97 -1.35
CA LEU A 64 -4.79 4.82 -2.26
C LEU A 64 -6.23 4.38 -2.61
N LEU A 65 -7.12 4.36 -1.61
CA LEU A 65 -8.55 4.04 -1.78
C LEU A 65 -9.33 5.15 -2.51
N GLY A 66 -8.71 6.29 -2.78
CA GLY A 66 -9.35 7.41 -3.48
C GLY A 66 -10.37 8.15 -2.63
N ASN A 67 -10.25 8.11 -1.30
CA ASN A 67 -11.12 8.87 -0.41
C ASN A 67 -10.76 10.37 -0.52
N ILE A 68 -11.72 11.19 -0.97
CA ILE A 68 -11.50 12.63 -1.24
C ILE A 68 -11.77 13.47 0.02
N TYR A 69 -12.39 12.89 1.06
CA TYR A 69 -12.95 13.66 2.19
C TYR A 69 -11.95 13.97 3.32
N TRP A 70 -10.76 13.36 3.35
CA TRP A 70 -9.78 13.55 4.43
C TRP A 70 -8.43 14.07 3.91
N LEU A 71 -8.28 15.39 3.85
CA LEU A 71 -6.99 16.06 3.64
C LEU A 71 -6.08 15.96 4.88
#